data_AF-A0A936A0I8-F1
#
_entry.id   AF-A0A936A0I8-F1
#
_cell.length_a   1.000
_cell.length_b   1.000
_cell.length_c   1.000
_cell.angle_alpha   90.00
_cell.angle_beta   90.00
_cell.angle_gamma   90.00
#
_symmetry.space_group_name_H-M   'P 1'
#
loop_
_entity.id
_entity.type
_entity.pdbx_description
1 polymer ?
#
loop_
_entity_poly.entity_id
_entity_poly.type
_entity_poly.pdbx_seq_one_letter_code
_entity_poly.pdbx_strand_id
1 'polypeptide(L)'
;MGTSWKLDRQQRDAKKLKCTINNYFKILNLIEFVIELDTKHSEALFLDFLGKYNNENNNIYKPTDIIDDVEIYFDNKIGIVAPLEPQAKDKTIGGVKGGTTGTDDNKFKYNILKVIEKRNKEEEVIAEMIKVFEAKIETFFEFIKTDDLGKRLIAKITDDGTAFSQNEIYRDFSTICRKYIIINKDLGEFFKRETNDSLTQLCDDFERSIKGNDIIDGLELPIQPKPPKK
;
A
#
# COMPACT_ATOMS: atom_id res chain seq x y z
N MET A 1 43.78 -7.83 34.14
CA MET A 1 42.73 -8.48 33.32
C MET A 1 41.71 -7.44 32.79
N GLY A 2 42.11 -6.48 31.96
CA GLY A 2 41.21 -5.37 31.54
C GLY A 2 41.16 -5.06 30.04
N THR A 3 41.98 -5.74 29.22
CA THR A 3 42.16 -5.44 27.79
C THR A 3 41.36 -6.34 26.85
N SER A 4 40.99 -7.55 27.27
CA SER A 4 40.33 -8.56 26.43
C SER A 4 38.88 -8.18 26.04
N TRP A 5 38.10 -7.61 26.95
CA TRP A 5 36.69 -7.24 26.71
C TRP A 5 36.50 -6.03 25.78
N LYS A 6 37.49 -5.14 25.71
CA LYS A 6 37.44 -3.95 24.83
C LYS A 6 37.72 -4.31 23.37
N LEU A 7 38.63 -5.24 23.12
CA LEU A 7 39.01 -5.70 21.79
C LEU A 7 37.85 -6.44 21.09
N ASP A 8 37.13 -7.28 21.85
CA ASP A 8 36.00 -8.05 21.35
C ASP A 8 34.75 -7.17 21.03
N ARG A 9 34.58 -6.05 21.72
CA ARG A 9 33.54 -5.06 21.41
C ARG A 9 33.85 -4.31 20.11
N GLN A 10 35.08 -3.84 19.94
CA GLN A 10 35.52 -3.16 18.71
C GLN A 10 35.42 -4.05 17.48
N GLN A 11 35.70 -5.35 17.61
CA GLN A 11 35.56 -6.30 16.51
C GLN A 11 34.09 -6.57 16.14
N ARG A 12 33.17 -6.55 17.12
CA ARG A 12 31.72 -6.65 16.86
C ARG A 12 31.17 -5.40 16.18
N ASP A 13 31.60 -4.22 16.62
CA ASP A 13 31.17 -2.96 16.04
C ASP A 13 31.70 -2.79 14.60
N ALA A 14 32.95 -3.19 14.33
CA ALA A 14 33.51 -3.20 12.98
C ALA A 14 32.78 -4.18 12.03
N LYS A 15 32.38 -5.36 12.53
CA LYS A 15 31.58 -6.32 11.77
C LYS A 15 30.18 -5.79 11.46
N LYS A 16 29.52 -5.13 12.42
CA LYS A 16 28.23 -4.46 12.20
C LYS A 16 28.34 -3.37 11.14
N LEU A 17 29.34 -2.50 11.25
CA LEU A 17 29.59 -1.44 10.27
C LEU A 17 29.84 -2.00 8.87
N LYS A 18 30.66 -3.06 8.75
CA LYS A 18 30.89 -3.74 7.48
C LYS A 18 29.61 -4.34 6.90
N CYS A 19 28.75 -4.92 7.74
CA CYS A 19 27.47 -5.47 7.33
C CYS A 19 26.52 -4.36 6.82
N THR A 20 26.46 -3.24 7.54
CA THR A 20 25.67 -2.07 7.15
C THR A 20 26.15 -1.48 5.82
N ILE A 21 27.47 -1.31 5.65
CA ILE A 21 28.06 -0.81 4.39
C ILE A 21 27.76 -1.76 3.23
N ASN A 22 27.90 -3.07 3.41
CA ASN A 22 27.56 -4.04 2.37
C ASN A 22 26.06 -4.03 2.02
N ASN A 23 25.18 -3.83 3.00
CA ASN A 23 23.75 -3.70 2.75
C ASN A 23 23.44 -2.43 1.94
N TYR A 24 24.10 -1.31 2.24
CA TYR A 24 23.99 -0.09 1.42
C TYR A 24 24.42 -0.34 -0.02
N PHE A 25 25.59 -0.92 -0.27
CA PHE A 25 26.03 -1.22 -1.64
C PHE A 25 25.13 -2.24 -2.35
N LYS A 26 24.56 -3.21 -1.62
CA LYS A 26 23.59 -4.15 -2.19
C LYS A 26 22.32 -3.45 -2.66
N ILE A 27 21.78 -2.52 -1.86
CA ILE A 27 20.59 -1.73 -2.21
C ILE A 27 20.92 -0.77 -3.36
N LEU A 28 22.06 -0.09 -3.30
CA LEU A 28 22.50 0.87 -4.31
C LEU A 28 22.66 0.19 -5.67
N ASN A 29 23.30 -0.98 -5.72
CA ASN A 29 23.39 -1.78 -6.94
C ASN A 29 22.01 -2.28 -7.40
N LEU A 30 21.08 -2.61 -6.49
CA LEU A 30 19.73 -3.05 -6.85
C LEU A 30 18.93 -1.92 -7.53
N ILE A 31 19.14 -0.68 -7.09
CA ILE A 31 18.47 0.52 -7.61
C ILE A 31 19.13 1.00 -8.91
N GLU A 32 20.46 0.90 -9.01
CA GLU A 32 21.24 1.32 -10.18
C GLU A 32 20.81 0.62 -11.48
N PHE A 33 20.34 -0.64 -11.40
CA PHE A 33 19.81 -1.37 -12.56
C PHE A 33 18.30 -1.20 -12.81
N VAL A 34 17.57 -0.54 -11.90
CA VAL A 34 16.11 -0.33 -11.99
C VAL A 34 15.78 1.08 -12.50
N ILE A 35 16.72 2.03 -12.38
CA ILE A 35 16.51 3.42 -12.78
C ILE A 35 17.49 3.78 -13.91
N GLU A 36 17.01 3.74 -15.15
CA GLU A 36 17.73 4.34 -16.28
C GLU A 36 17.59 5.87 -16.21
N LEU A 37 18.68 6.57 -15.88
CA LEU A 37 18.72 8.03 -15.90
C LEU A 37 19.11 8.51 -17.30
N ASP A 38 18.27 9.36 -17.89
CA ASP A 38 18.59 10.08 -19.12
C ASP A 38 19.86 10.92 -18.91
N THR A 39 20.79 10.86 -19.87
CA THR A 39 22.11 11.51 -19.79
C THR A 39 22.02 13.02 -19.55
N LYS A 40 20.92 13.65 -19.94
CA LYS A 40 20.64 15.07 -19.66
C LYS A 40 20.57 15.40 -18.15
N HIS A 41 20.26 14.42 -17.30
CA HIS A 41 20.17 14.59 -15.85
C HIS A 41 21.49 14.32 -15.12
N SER A 42 22.50 13.84 -15.85
CA SER A 42 23.86 13.59 -15.35
C SER A 42 24.85 14.68 -15.78
N GLU A 43 24.37 15.76 -16.40
CA GLU A 43 25.21 16.88 -16.84
C GLU A 43 25.75 17.67 -15.64
N ALA A 44 27.05 17.92 -15.62
CA ALA A 44 27.72 18.60 -14.51
C ALA A 44 27.13 20.00 -14.22
N LEU A 45 26.80 20.76 -15.27
CA LEU A 45 26.19 22.09 -15.14
C LEU A 45 24.78 22.03 -14.54
N PHE A 46 24.01 21.01 -14.89
CA PHE A 46 22.66 20.79 -14.37
C PHE A 46 22.71 20.42 -12.88
N LEU A 47 23.65 19.57 -12.48
CA LEU A 47 23.84 19.19 -11.07
C LEU A 47 24.31 20.37 -10.22
N ASP A 48 25.25 21.19 -10.74
CA ASP A 48 25.69 22.42 -10.08
C ASP A 48 24.56 23.43 -9.93
N PHE A 49 23.73 23.58 -10.97
CA PHE A 49 22.53 24.41 -10.91
C PHE A 49 21.55 23.89 -9.86
N LEU A 50 21.28 22.58 -9.84
CA LEU A 50 20.34 21.97 -8.89
C LEU A 50 20.83 22.10 -7.45
N GLY A 51 22.13 21.93 -7.21
CA GLY A 51 22.74 22.14 -5.90
C GLY A 51 22.57 23.58 -5.40
N LYS A 52 22.84 24.56 -6.27
CA LYS A 52 22.62 25.98 -5.96
C LYS A 52 21.14 26.30 -5.74
N TYR A 53 20.27 25.83 -6.62
CA TYR A 53 18.83 26.00 -6.51
C TYR A 53 18.31 25.45 -5.19
N ASN A 54 18.68 24.22 -4.82
CA ASN A 54 18.25 23.60 -3.57
C ASN A 54 18.77 24.36 -2.35
N ASN A 55 20.01 24.84 -2.39
CA ASN A 55 20.57 25.64 -1.30
C ASN A 55 19.82 26.96 -1.11
N GLU A 56 19.54 27.68 -2.20
CA GLU A 56 18.76 28.92 -2.15
C GLU A 56 17.30 28.65 -1.74
N ASN A 57 16.69 27.60 -2.26
CA ASN A 57 15.31 27.22 -1.93
C ASN A 57 15.20 26.84 -0.45
N ASN A 58 16.12 26.02 0.06
CA ASN A 58 16.18 25.71 1.49
C ASN A 58 16.48 26.95 2.33
N ASN A 59 17.22 27.93 1.82
CA ASN A 59 17.52 29.18 2.51
C ASN A 59 16.30 30.11 2.61
N ILE A 60 15.47 30.16 1.57
CA ILE A 60 14.25 30.96 1.51
C ILE A 60 13.14 30.32 2.36
N TYR A 61 13.02 28.99 2.32
CA TYR A 61 12.00 28.23 3.04
C TYR A 61 12.55 27.57 4.31
N LYS A 62 13.54 28.19 4.98
CA LYS A 62 14.05 27.68 6.25
C LYS A 62 12.90 27.64 7.27
N PRO A 63 12.54 26.48 7.81
CA PRO A 63 11.60 26.43 8.92
C PRO A 63 12.24 27.17 10.10
N THR A 64 11.51 28.14 10.66
CA THR A 64 11.95 28.92 11.84
C THR A 64 11.90 28.11 13.14
N ASP A 65 11.24 26.96 13.10
CA ASP A 65 11.12 26.07 14.24
C ASP A 65 12.17 24.95 14.14
N ILE A 66 12.78 24.62 15.27
CA ILE A 66 13.64 23.43 15.41
C ILE A 66 12.70 22.23 15.36
N ILE A 67 12.47 21.72 14.15
CA ILE A 67 11.67 20.53 13.89
C ILE A 67 12.58 19.33 14.16
N ASP A 68 12.19 18.50 15.13
CA ASP A 68 12.82 17.22 15.45
C ASP A 68 12.76 16.33 14.19
N ASP A 69 13.92 15.81 13.76
CA ASP A 69 14.06 15.09 12.50
C ASP A 69 13.19 13.82 12.47
N VAL A 70 12.52 13.64 11.33
CA VAL A 70 11.72 12.49 10.86
C VAL A 70 10.20 12.65 11.05
N GLU A 71 9.58 13.32 10.08
CA GLU A 71 8.17 13.16 9.75
C GLU A 71 8.04 12.03 8.69
N ILE A 72 7.60 10.84 9.11
CA ILE A 72 7.38 9.70 8.21
C ILE A 72 6.02 9.87 7.54
N TYR A 73 6.02 10.23 6.26
CA TYR A 73 4.84 10.10 5.40
C TYR A 73 4.90 8.75 4.67
N PHE A 74 3.86 7.94 4.83
CA PHE A 74 3.67 6.74 4.02
C PHE A 74 2.96 7.14 2.73
N ASP A 75 3.71 7.20 1.62
CA ASP A 75 3.13 7.28 0.29
C ASP A 75 2.76 5.86 -0.17
N ASN A 76 1.48 5.50 0.01
CA ASN A 76 0.94 4.20 -0.41
C ASN A 76 0.73 4.11 -1.94
N LYS A 77 1.29 5.01 -2.76
CA LYS A 77 1.13 4.98 -4.22
C LYS A 77 2.21 4.21 -4.98
N ILE A 78 3.27 3.75 -4.32
CA ILE A 78 4.26 2.86 -4.93
C ILE A 78 4.02 1.47 -4.36
N GLY A 79 3.33 0.61 -5.12
CA GLY A 79 2.86 -0.71 -4.71
C GLY A 79 3.98 -1.73 -4.45
N ILE A 80 4.80 -1.51 -3.43
CA ILE A 80 5.75 -2.50 -2.90
C ILE A 80 5.52 -2.61 -1.39
N VAL A 81 4.79 -3.65 -0.98
CA VAL A 81 4.72 -4.07 0.42
C VAL A 81 5.99 -4.86 0.72
N ALA A 82 6.97 -4.24 1.39
CA ALA A 82 8.10 -4.98 1.93
C ALA A 82 7.67 -5.76 3.19
N PRO A 83 7.96 -7.07 3.31
CA PRO A 83 7.77 -7.79 4.56
C PRO A 83 8.76 -7.27 5.61
N LEU A 84 8.26 -6.89 6.80
CA LEU A 84 9.12 -6.46 7.92
C LEU A 84 9.94 -7.65 8.45
N GLU A 85 11.27 -7.62 8.29
CA GLU A 85 12.17 -8.45 9.10
C GLU A 85 12.22 -7.91 10.55
N PRO A 86 12.12 -8.77 11.58
CA PRO A 86 12.11 -8.33 12.96
C PRO A 86 13.52 -8.25 13.54
N GLN A 87 13.95 -7.11 14.11
CA GLN A 87 14.98 -7.14 15.17
C GLN A 87 14.94 -5.96 16.18
N ALA A 88 14.87 -6.38 17.44
CA ALA A 88 15.49 -5.92 18.70
C ALA A 88 15.73 -4.43 19.03
N LYS A 89 15.27 -4.05 20.25
CA LYS A 89 15.53 -2.79 20.97
C LYS A 89 16.93 -2.78 21.61
N ASP A 90 17.56 -1.60 21.76
CA ASP A 90 17.75 -0.95 23.10
C ASP A 90 18.52 0.41 23.09
N LYS A 91 17.82 1.45 23.60
CA LYS A 91 18.11 2.44 24.69
C LYS A 91 19.40 3.32 24.73
N THR A 92 19.18 4.62 24.49
CA THR A 92 19.41 5.87 25.30
C THR A 92 20.60 6.06 26.27
N ILE A 93 21.20 7.27 26.23
CA ILE A 93 21.76 8.09 27.35
C ILE A 93 21.60 9.58 26.94
N GLY A 94 21.24 10.61 27.72
CA GLY A 94 20.88 10.84 29.14
C GLY A 94 20.03 12.15 29.16
N GLY A 95 19.60 12.82 30.23
CA GLY A 95 19.79 12.82 31.67
C GLY A 95 19.54 14.27 32.12
N VAL A 96 18.48 14.57 32.88
CA VAL A 96 18.30 15.89 33.55
C VAL A 96 17.69 15.69 34.93
N LYS A 97 18.32 16.32 35.93
CA LYS A 97 17.87 16.46 37.32
C LYS A 97 16.87 17.61 37.45
N GLY A 98 15.89 17.46 38.35
CA GLY A 98 15.16 18.58 38.95
C GLY A 98 13.72 18.21 39.27
N GLY A 99 13.41 17.96 40.55
CA GLY A 99 12.06 17.61 40.99
C GLY A 99 11.27 18.82 41.49
N THR A 100 9.94 18.77 41.39
CA THR A 100 9.00 19.16 42.46
C THR A 100 7.60 18.64 42.14
N THR A 101 7.03 17.93 43.11
CA THR A 101 5.61 17.73 43.45
C THR A 101 4.51 18.12 42.45
N GLY A 102 3.74 17.12 42.02
CA GLY A 102 2.43 17.28 41.39
C GLY A 102 1.95 15.94 40.83
N THR A 103 0.94 15.35 41.46
CA THR A 103 0.17 14.21 40.94
C THR A 103 -0.45 14.58 39.61
N ASP A 104 -0.09 13.89 38.52
CA ASP A 104 -0.89 13.77 37.29
C ASP A 104 -0.29 12.68 36.37
N ASP A 105 -1.06 11.61 36.18
CA ASP A 105 -1.48 10.96 34.93
C ASP A 105 -0.57 11.03 33.67
N ASN A 106 -0.44 9.88 33.00
CA ASN A 106 0.24 9.61 31.71
C ASN A 106 1.72 9.16 31.75
N LYS A 107 1.97 8.00 32.36
CA LYS A 107 3.28 7.30 32.31
C LYS A 107 3.55 6.46 31.04
N PHE A 108 2.78 6.61 29.96
CA PHE A 108 3.09 5.98 28.68
C PHE A 108 3.23 7.03 27.58
N LYS A 109 4.49 7.36 27.23
CA LYS A 109 4.88 8.31 26.16
C LYS A 109 4.38 7.92 24.76
N TYR A 110 3.93 6.67 24.59
CA TYR A 110 3.18 6.21 23.43
C TYR A 110 1.95 5.46 23.93
N ASN A 111 0.76 5.98 23.67
CA ASN A 111 -0.47 5.22 23.82
C ASN A 111 -0.56 4.24 22.63
N ILE A 112 0.26 3.19 22.65
CA ILE A 112 0.24 2.11 21.65
C ILE A 112 -1.18 1.55 21.51
N LEU A 113 -1.93 1.51 22.61
CA LEU A 113 -3.35 1.15 22.62
C LEU A 113 -4.21 2.10 21.77
N LYS A 114 -3.97 3.42 21.80
CA LYS A 114 -4.69 4.39 20.95
C LYS A 114 -4.31 4.26 19.47
N VAL A 115 -3.06 3.91 19.18
CA VAL A 115 -2.60 3.68 17.79
C VAL A 115 -3.21 2.40 17.22
N ILE A 116 -3.22 1.32 18.02
CA ILE A 116 -3.88 0.06 17.64
C ILE A 116 -5.39 0.29 17.49
N GLU A 117 -6.03 0.97 18.43
CA GLU A 117 -7.45 1.29 18.33
C GLU A 117 -7.77 2.12 17.08
N LYS A 118 -6.90 3.07 16.71
CA LYS A 118 -7.05 3.84 15.47
C LYS A 118 -6.92 2.96 14.22
N ARG A 119 -5.91 2.08 14.17
CA ARG A 119 -5.71 1.13 13.05
C ARG A 119 -6.86 0.13 12.92
N ASN A 120 -7.35 -0.41 14.04
CA ASN A 120 -8.50 -1.32 14.04
C ASN A 120 -9.75 -0.63 13.48
N LYS A 121 -9.99 0.63 13.85
CA LYS A 121 -11.09 1.43 13.28
C LYS A 121 -10.92 1.68 11.78
N GLU A 122 -9.70 1.98 11.33
CA GLU A 122 -9.41 2.13 9.89
C GLU A 122 -9.64 0.82 9.13
N GLU A 123 -9.21 -0.33 9.69
CA GLU A 123 -9.47 -1.66 9.12
C GLU A 123 -10.96 -2.00 9.07
N GLU A 124 -11.73 -1.68 10.12
CA GLU A 124 -13.18 -1.86 10.15
C GLU A 124 -13.88 -1.05 9.06
N VAL A 125 -13.48 0.22 8.87
CA VAL A 125 -14.03 1.08 7.81
C VAL A 125 -13.69 0.54 6.42
N ILE A 126 -12.46 0.08 6.20
CA ILE A 126 -12.05 -0.53 4.93
C ILE A 126 -12.87 -1.79 4.67
N ALA A 127 -13.05 -2.65 5.68
CA ALA A 127 -13.84 -3.88 5.56
C ALA A 127 -15.30 -3.58 5.19
N GLU A 128 -15.90 -2.53 5.78
CA GLU A 128 -17.25 -2.09 5.42
C GLU A 128 -17.31 -1.58 3.98
N MET A 129 -16.34 -0.79 3.54
CA MET A 129 -16.25 -0.32 2.15
C MET A 129 -16.14 -1.47 1.14
N ILE A 130 -15.34 -2.50 1.46
CA ILE A 130 -15.20 -3.70 0.63
C ILE A 130 -16.55 -4.42 0.49
N LYS A 131 -17.25 -4.64 1.61
CA LYS A 131 -18.58 -5.30 1.58
C LYS A 131 -19.59 -4.52 0.76
N VAL A 132 -19.60 -3.19 0.88
CA VAL A 132 -20.49 -2.34 0.07
C VAL A 132 -20.12 -2.40 -1.40
N PHE A 133 -18.83 -2.48 -1.73
CA PHE A 133 -18.38 -2.62 -3.11
C PHE A 133 -18.75 -3.98 -3.70
N GLU A 134 -18.52 -5.06 -2.96
CA GLU A 134 -18.91 -6.42 -3.33
C GLU A 134 -20.41 -6.52 -3.62
N ALA A 135 -21.26 -6.01 -2.72
CA ALA A 135 -22.70 -5.97 -2.93
C ALA A 135 -23.08 -5.19 -4.21
N LYS A 136 -22.37 -4.10 -4.53
CA LYS A 136 -22.60 -3.38 -5.79
C LYS A 136 -22.18 -4.20 -7.01
N ILE A 137 -21.08 -4.94 -6.95
CA ILE A 137 -20.66 -5.86 -8.02
C ILE A 137 -21.68 -6.98 -8.22
N GLU A 138 -22.22 -7.56 -7.15
CA GLU A 138 -23.29 -8.56 -7.24
C GLU A 138 -24.52 -7.99 -7.95
N THR A 139 -25.00 -6.80 -7.56
CA THR A 139 -26.14 -6.16 -8.23
C THR A 139 -25.85 -5.82 -9.69
N PHE A 140 -24.60 -5.49 -10.03
CA PHE A 140 -24.17 -5.29 -11.41
C PHE A 140 -24.21 -6.62 -12.19
N PHE A 141 -23.75 -7.73 -11.62
CA PHE A 141 -23.80 -9.04 -12.28
C PHE A 141 -25.23 -9.53 -12.46
N GLU A 142 -26.12 -9.29 -11.49
CA GLU A 142 -27.57 -9.54 -11.64
C GLU A 142 -28.19 -8.68 -12.75
N PHE A 143 -27.78 -7.42 -12.87
CA PHE A 143 -28.18 -6.57 -13.97
C PHE A 143 -27.78 -7.15 -15.33
N ILE A 144 -26.55 -7.67 -15.47
CA ILE A 144 -26.12 -8.32 -16.72
C ILE A 144 -27.01 -9.55 -17.02
N LYS A 145 -27.38 -10.35 -16.01
CA LYS A 145 -28.23 -11.53 -16.21
C LYS A 145 -29.65 -11.17 -16.67
N THR A 146 -30.17 -10.01 -16.28
CA THR A 146 -31.54 -9.58 -16.57
C THR A 146 -31.65 -8.78 -17.87
N ASP A 147 -30.63 -7.98 -18.21
CA ASP A 147 -30.63 -7.12 -19.38
C ASP A 147 -30.50 -7.88 -20.70
N ASP A 148 -31.14 -7.39 -21.77
CA ASP A 148 -31.11 -8.07 -23.08
C ASP A 148 -29.73 -8.07 -23.73
N LEU A 149 -28.90 -7.03 -23.51
CA LEU A 149 -27.51 -7.04 -23.98
C LEU A 149 -26.68 -8.00 -23.15
N GLY A 150 -26.94 -8.07 -21.85
CA GLY A 150 -26.25 -8.99 -20.96
C GLY A 150 -26.57 -10.46 -21.23
N LYS A 151 -27.83 -10.80 -21.56
CA LYS A 151 -28.19 -12.15 -22.05
C LYS A 151 -27.44 -12.54 -23.32
N ARG A 152 -27.25 -11.59 -24.26
CA ARG A 152 -26.45 -11.82 -25.47
C ARG A 152 -24.98 -12.05 -25.12
N LEU A 153 -24.43 -11.26 -24.22
CA LEU A 153 -23.07 -11.46 -23.72
C LEU A 153 -22.90 -12.84 -23.07
N ILE A 154 -23.83 -13.23 -22.20
CA ILE A 154 -23.82 -14.55 -21.55
C ILE A 154 -23.83 -15.66 -22.61
N ALA A 155 -24.70 -15.56 -23.61
CA ALA A 155 -24.75 -16.54 -24.71
C ALA A 155 -23.41 -16.65 -25.45
N LYS A 156 -22.71 -15.52 -25.68
CA LYS A 156 -21.36 -15.51 -26.28
C LYS A 156 -20.31 -16.15 -25.36
N ILE A 157 -20.38 -15.90 -24.05
CA ILE A 157 -19.46 -16.47 -23.06
C ILE A 157 -19.62 -17.98 -22.94
N THR A 158 -20.85 -18.48 -23.03
CA THR A 158 -21.19 -19.92 -22.94
C THR A 158 -21.05 -20.65 -24.27
N ASP A 159 -20.77 -19.94 -25.36
CA ASP A 159 -20.53 -20.58 -26.65
C ASP A 159 -19.15 -21.25 -26.61
N ASP A 160 -19.11 -22.58 -26.55
CA ASP A 160 -17.86 -23.37 -26.56
C ASP A 160 -17.13 -23.34 -27.91
N GLY A 161 -17.68 -22.61 -28.90
CA GLY A 161 -17.08 -22.40 -30.21
C GLY A 161 -16.06 -21.26 -30.21
N THR A 162 -15.21 -21.22 -31.25
CA THR A 162 -14.31 -20.09 -31.53
C THR A 162 -15.01 -18.93 -32.26
N ALA A 163 -16.34 -18.85 -32.17
CA ALA A 163 -17.13 -17.91 -32.97
C ALA A 163 -16.92 -16.45 -32.53
N PHE A 164 -16.59 -16.24 -31.25
CA PHE A 164 -16.39 -14.93 -30.65
C PHE A 164 -14.98 -14.81 -30.07
N SER A 165 -14.36 -13.66 -30.29
CA SER A 165 -13.03 -13.38 -29.71
C SER A 165 -13.16 -12.77 -28.31
N GLN A 166 -12.16 -12.98 -27.46
CA GLN A 166 -12.12 -12.38 -26.12
C GLN A 166 -12.23 -10.84 -26.16
N ASN A 167 -11.66 -10.21 -27.18
CA ASN A 167 -11.77 -8.76 -27.40
C ASN A 167 -13.20 -8.30 -27.68
N GLU A 168 -14.01 -9.15 -28.32
CA GLU A 168 -15.42 -8.85 -28.55
C GLU A 168 -16.22 -8.94 -27.25
N ILE A 169 -15.96 -9.96 -26.43
CA ILE A 169 -16.57 -10.14 -25.12
C ILE A 169 -16.26 -8.93 -24.22
N TYR A 170 -15.01 -8.48 -24.17
CA TYR A 170 -14.63 -7.29 -23.40
C TYR A 170 -15.31 -6.00 -23.90
N ARG A 171 -15.49 -5.85 -25.22
CA ARG A 171 -16.19 -4.68 -25.79
C ARG A 171 -17.67 -4.66 -25.42
N ASP A 172 -18.33 -5.81 -25.47
CA ASP A 172 -19.73 -5.97 -25.10
C ASP A 172 -19.92 -5.74 -23.59
N PHE A 173 -19.05 -6.33 -22.76
CA PHE A 173 -19.04 -6.10 -21.31
C PHE A 173 -18.81 -4.63 -20.96
N SER A 174 -17.86 -3.96 -21.61
CA SER A 174 -17.63 -2.51 -21.46
C SER A 174 -18.88 -1.68 -21.78
N THR A 175 -19.60 -2.06 -22.83
CA THR A 175 -20.84 -1.38 -23.24
C THR A 175 -21.93 -1.55 -22.18
N ILE A 176 -22.08 -2.74 -21.63
CA ILE A 176 -23.05 -3.02 -20.55
C ILE A 176 -22.66 -2.29 -19.26
N CYS A 177 -21.38 -2.26 -18.91
CA CYS A 177 -20.86 -1.51 -17.75
C CYS A 177 -21.19 -0.01 -17.86
N ARG A 178 -20.92 0.60 -19.02
CA ARG A 178 -21.29 2.00 -19.28
C ARG A 178 -22.80 2.23 -19.15
N LYS A 179 -23.61 1.32 -19.71
CA LYS A 179 -25.08 1.38 -19.61
C LYS A 179 -25.53 1.34 -18.15
N TYR A 180 -24.98 0.42 -17.34
CA TYR A 180 -25.28 0.30 -15.92
C TYR A 180 -24.93 1.57 -15.14
N ILE A 181 -23.76 2.17 -15.40
CA ILE A 181 -23.31 3.42 -14.76
C ILE A 181 -24.23 4.60 -15.11
N ILE A 182 -24.75 4.64 -16.34
CA ILE A 182 -25.67 5.70 -16.79
C ILE A 182 -27.04 5.57 -16.11
N ILE A 183 -27.53 4.35 -15.94
CA ILE A 183 -28.83 4.06 -15.32
C ILE A 183 -28.78 4.29 -13.80
N ASN A 184 -27.72 3.83 -13.15
CA ASN A 184 -27.56 3.90 -11.69
C ASN A 184 -26.66 5.08 -11.30
N LYS A 185 -27.27 6.25 -11.10
CA LYS A 185 -26.58 7.50 -10.81
C LYS A 185 -25.95 7.54 -9.40
N ASP A 186 -26.36 6.65 -8.52
CA ASP A 186 -26.01 6.54 -7.11
C ASP A 186 -24.77 5.67 -6.83
N LEU A 187 -24.11 5.14 -7.88
CA LEU A 187 -22.99 4.22 -7.71
C LEU A 187 -21.75 4.81 -7.00
N GLY A 188 -21.66 6.13 -6.86
CA GLY A 188 -20.51 6.82 -6.25
C GLY A 188 -19.28 6.84 -7.17
N GLU A 189 -18.39 7.81 -6.96
CA GLU A 189 -17.22 8.01 -7.82
C GLU A 189 -16.20 6.86 -7.71
N PHE A 190 -16.02 6.33 -6.49
CA PHE A 190 -15.15 5.19 -6.23
C PHE A 190 -15.51 3.99 -7.10
N PHE A 191 -16.80 3.60 -7.13
CA PHE A 191 -17.25 2.47 -7.93
C PHE A 191 -16.97 2.69 -9.42
N LYS A 192 -17.28 3.87 -9.95
CA LYS A 192 -17.07 4.20 -11.37
C LYS A 192 -15.59 4.16 -11.75
N ARG A 193 -14.69 4.60 -10.88
CA ARG A 193 -13.25 4.53 -11.13
C ARG A 193 -12.77 3.09 -11.09
N GLU A 194 -13.02 2.41 -9.98
CA GLU A 194 -12.53 1.05 -9.75
C GLU A 194 -13.02 0.09 -10.85
N THR A 195 -14.32 0.15 -11.20
CA THR A 195 -14.88 -0.71 -12.25
C THR A 195 -14.35 -0.44 -13.65
N ASN A 196 -13.87 0.78 -13.92
CA ASN A 196 -13.20 1.08 -15.19
C ASN A 196 -11.75 0.59 -15.18
N ASP A 197 -11.04 0.75 -14.06
CA ASP A 197 -9.64 0.34 -13.93
C ASP A 197 -9.50 -1.19 -13.94
N SER A 198 -10.45 -1.91 -13.32
CA SER A 198 -10.46 -3.37 -13.23
C SER A 198 -11.44 -4.04 -14.21
N LEU A 199 -11.82 -3.37 -15.29
CA LEU A 199 -12.91 -3.82 -16.17
C LEU A 199 -12.66 -5.21 -16.79
N THR A 200 -11.44 -5.48 -17.23
CA THR A 200 -11.07 -6.79 -17.81
C THR A 200 -11.13 -7.89 -16.76
N GLN A 201 -10.63 -7.62 -15.55
CA GLN A 201 -10.69 -8.56 -14.43
C GLN A 201 -12.14 -8.85 -14.03
N LEU A 202 -13.00 -7.83 -13.95
CA LEU A 202 -14.43 -8.00 -13.67
C LEU A 202 -15.13 -8.81 -14.76
N CYS A 203 -14.72 -8.68 -16.01
CA CYS A 203 -15.23 -9.52 -17.09
C CYS A 203 -14.79 -10.97 -16.91
N ASP A 204 -13.52 -11.21 -16.60
CA ASP A 204 -13.00 -12.56 -16.34
C ASP A 204 -13.68 -13.22 -15.13
N ASP A 205 -13.93 -12.45 -14.06
CA ASP A 205 -14.63 -12.90 -12.86
C ASP A 205 -16.10 -13.21 -13.15
N PHE A 206 -16.75 -12.40 -13.98
CA PHE A 206 -18.10 -12.68 -14.44
C PHE A 206 -18.17 -13.94 -15.30
N GLU A 207 -17.21 -14.14 -16.21
CA GLU A 207 -17.09 -15.36 -17.01
C GLU A 207 -16.89 -16.60 -16.14
N ARG A 208 -16.02 -16.50 -15.13
CA ARG A 208 -15.78 -17.56 -14.13
C ARG A 208 -17.07 -17.91 -13.37
N SER A 209 -17.80 -16.89 -12.90
CA SER A 209 -19.09 -17.07 -12.21
C SER A 209 -20.13 -17.78 -13.07
N ILE A 210 -20.12 -17.59 -14.40
CA ILE A 210 -21.03 -18.27 -15.33
C ILE A 210 -20.61 -19.72 -15.61
N LYS A 211 -19.30 -19.94 -15.84
CA LYS A 211 -18.75 -21.24 -16.20
C LYS A 211 -18.67 -22.21 -15.00
N GLY A 212 -18.96 -21.73 -13.79
CA GLY A 212 -18.89 -22.53 -12.57
C GLY A 212 -17.46 -22.92 -12.19
N ASN A 213 -16.47 -22.20 -12.72
CA ASN A 213 -15.05 -22.37 -12.44
C ASN A 213 -14.59 -21.45 -11.30
N ASP A 214 -15.48 -21.15 -10.36
CA ASP A 214 -15.11 -20.38 -9.18
C ASP A 214 -14.01 -21.13 -8.44
N ILE A 215 -12.87 -20.47 -8.27
CA ILE A 215 -11.90 -20.88 -7.27
C ILE A 215 -12.61 -20.67 -5.94
N ILE A 216 -13.10 -21.76 -5.36
CA ILE A 216 -13.38 -21.85 -3.93
C ILE A 216 -12.04 -21.50 -3.25
N ASP A 217 -12.00 -20.43 -2.45
CA ASP A 217 -10.85 -19.88 -1.71
C ASP A 217 -9.88 -18.97 -2.47
N GLY A 218 -10.35 -17.77 -2.80
CA GLY A 218 -9.50 -16.58 -2.93
C GLY A 218 -9.54 -15.73 -1.65
N LEU A 219 -8.52 -15.86 -0.79
CA LEU A 219 -8.29 -15.15 0.48
C LEU A 219 -9.28 -15.42 1.62
N GLU A 220 -9.05 -16.49 2.39
CA GLU A 220 -9.35 -16.41 3.83
C GLU A 220 -8.44 -15.34 4.45
N LEU A 221 -9.01 -14.18 4.79
CA LEU A 221 -8.41 -13.33 5.81
C LEU A 221 -8.29 -14.18 7.09
N PRO A 222 -7.12 -14.21 7.76
CA PRO A 222 -6.96 -14.99 8.98
C PRO A 222 -8.07 -14.61 9.97
N ILE A 223 -8.80 -15.63 10.45
CA ILE A 223 -9.87 -15.47 11.44
C ILE A 223 -9.31 -14.64 12.60
N GLN A 224 -9.84 -13.43 12.78
CA GLN A 224 -9.43 -12.60 13.89
C GLN A 224 -9.72 -13.35 15.20
N PRO A 225 -8.72 -13.51 16.09
CA PRO A 225 -8.92 -14.20 17.35
C PRO A 225 -10.01 -13.48 18.12
N LYS A 226 -11.05 -14.25 18.52
CA LYS A 226 -12.16 -13.71 19.30
C LYS A 226 -11.61 -13.05 20.57
N PRO A 227 -12.03 -11.83 20.92
CA PRO A 227 -11.56 -11.16 22.11
C PRO A 227 -11.87 -12.02 23.34
N PRO A 228 -10.94 -12.06 24.33
CA PRO A 228 -11.14 -12.84 25.53
C PRO A 228 -12.43 -12.40 26.22
N LYS A 229 -13.30 -13.37 26.52
CA LYS A 229 -14.48 -13.14 27.34
C LYS A 229 -14.01 -12.66 28.71
N LYS A 230 -14.54 -11.52 29.15
CA LYS A 230 -14.35 -10.97 30.49
C LYS A 230 -14.73 -11.98 31.57
#